data_AF-M5T4V9-F1
#
_entry.id   AF-M5T4V9-F1
#
_cell.length_a   1.000
_cell.length_b   1.000
_cell.length_c   1.000
_cell.angle_alpha   90.00
_cell.angle_beta   90.00
_cell.angle_gamma   90.00
#
_symmetry.space_group_name_H-M   'P 1'
#
loop_
_entity.id
_entity.type
_entity.pdbx_description
1 polymer ?
#
loop_
_entity_poly.entity_id
_entity_poly.type
_entity_poly.pdbx_seq_one_letter_code
_entity_poly.pdbx_strand_id
1 'polypeptide(L)'
;MIGLGLCPSASADELQWSTPLGELPGENRDQALVVVLITNDVSTEWESGRVSRRASFAEKCWCGESFLRAVSDVPSGFFHPSAPVYWQHWPLGLPHVLTGGENVTGPGRCAVVVTDGFYRILEFFVGVPDRGELTALIGDAEDTRRWMRQHTKQPSEFTKQIADRNRQRINRLWKLELDQQLVAMGESSQQKVAGPIEEAERFTEEAKVRLSPLATQLQKVYLKDVQLRFGLTELSDFERLVILEQHSATRLAWTSVMAPFIAGADLRSVYEDLVEIVWDRKMMSLRRHEDDSASDDALDNWISRHGDQDPFAFEIQLPRLSRSGQRQRVPVSEVAERHGLGWKDLDSEIKEVPIRQVTTRELATWLTRHERRPIDVRRPSHARFLFFRSATDRPYPIRDGEPPARSITMIRQVKR
;
A
#
# COMPACT_ATOMS: atom_id res chain seq x y z
N MET A 1 -36.53 1.86 52.27
CA MET A 1 -35.51 0.92 51.77
C MET A 1 -35.83 0.64 50.31
N ILE A 2 -35.18 1.38 49.42
CA ILE A 2 -35.33 1.24 47.97
C ILE A 2 -34.22 0.28 47.55
N GLY A 3 -34.60 -0.91 47.06
CA GLY A 3 -33.66 -1.91 46.56
C GLY A 3 -32.96 -1.36 45.32
N LEU A 4 -31.65 -1.18 45.44
CA LEU A 4 -30.76 -0.87 44.32
C LEU A 4 -30.89 -1.98 43.29
N GLY A 5 -31.40 -1.62 42.12
CA GLY A 5 -31.36 -2.46 40.93
C GLY A 5 -29.90 -2.76 40.59
N LEU A 6 -29.58 -4.05 40.53
CA LEU A 6 -28.36 -4.54 39.91
C LEU A 6 -28.40 -4.12 38.45
N CYS A 7 -27.58 -3.12 38.09
CA CYS A 7 -27.19 -2.92 36.70
C CYS A 7 -26.57 -4.23 36.21
N PRO A 8 -27.05 -4.82 35.10
CA PRO A 8 -26.29 -5.89 34.47
C PRO A 8 -24.97 -5.28 34.03
N SER A 9 -23.88 -5.78 34.60
CA SER A 9 -22.54 -5.57 34.08
C SER A 9 -22.54 -6.05 32.64
N ALA A 10 -22.63 -5.12 31.69
CA ALA A 10 -22.33 -5.39 30.29
C ALA A 10 -20.93 -6.00 30.28
N SER A 11 -20.85 -7.29 29.95
CA SER A 11 -19.59 -7.96 29.63
C SER A 11 -18.85 -7.07 28.63
N ALA A 12 -17.59 -6.75 28.91
CA ALA A 12 -16.74 -6.05 27.95
C ALA A 12 -16.83 -6.80 26.61
N ASP A 13 -17.42 -6.16 25.60
CA ASP A 13 -17.64 -6.77 24.30
C ASP A 13 -16.30 -7.25 23.75
N GLU A 14 -16.23 -8.54 23.42
CA GLU A 14 -15.06 -9.18 22.84
C GLU A 14 -14.68 -8.47 21.52
N LEU A 15 -13.42 -8.06 21.38
CA LEU A 15 -12.94 -7.36 20.18
C LEU A 15 -13.23 -8.18 18.91
N GLN A 16 -14.00 -7.60 17.99
CA GLN A 16 -14.41 -8.28 16.77
C GLN A 16 -13.32 -8.21 15.69
N TRP A 17 -12.47 -9.23 15.63
CA TRP A 17 -11.49 -9.38 14.56
C TRP A 17 -12.10 -10.05 13.34
N SER A 18 -11.88 -9.47 12.17
CA SER A 18 -12.35 -10.00 10.87
C SER A 18 -11.18 -10.29 9.94
N THR A 19 -11.41 -11.16 8.96
CA THR A 19 -10.40 -11.49 7.94
C THR A 19 -10.21 -10.32 6.97
N PRO A 20 -8.99 -10.11 6.46
CA PRO A 20 -8.74 -9.11 5.42
C PRO A 20 -9.71 -9.26 4.25
N LEU A 21 -10.34 -8.16 3.83
CA LEU A 21 -11.29 -8.12 2.72
C LEU A 21 -12.51 -9.06 2.91
N GLY A 22 -12.75 -9.55 4.12
CA GLY A 22 -13.89 -10.43 4.43
C GLY A 22 -15.23 -9.73 4.28
N GLU A 23 -16.26 -10.49 3.95
CA GLU A 23 -17.64 -10.00 3.97
C GLU A 23 -18.09 -9.76 5.42
N LEU A 24 -18.71 -8.59 5.64
CA LEU A 24 -19.30 -8.27 6.94
C LEU A 24 -20.76 -8.76 7.01
N PRO A 25 -21.25 -9.12 8.21
CA PRO A 25 -22.66 -9.47 8.40
C PRO A 25 -23.60 -8.37 7.89
N GLY A 26 -24.54 -8.76 7.01
CA GLY A 26 -25.41 -7.83 6.28
C GLY A 26 -26.30 -6.96 7.17
N GLU A 27 -26.72 -7.45 8.34
CA GLU A 27 -27.63 -6.74 9.25
C GLU A 27 -27.05 -5.43 9.81
N ASN A 28 -25.71 -5.32 9.91
CA ASN A 28 -25.03 -4.15 10.48
C ASN A 28 -24.13 -3.43 9.48
N ARG A 29 -24.11 -3.82 8.21
CA ARG A 29 -23.13 -3.34 7.22
C ARG A 29 -23.16 -1.82 7.03
N ASP A 30 -24.34 -1.21 7.04
CA ASP A 30 -24.49 0.23 6.87
C ASP A 30 -23.95 1.04 8.07
N GLN A 31 -23.94 0.44 9.25
CA GLN A 31 -23.56 1.08 10.52
C GLN A 31 -22.18 0.66 11.00
N ALA A 32 -21.61 -0.40 10.44
CA ALA A 32 -20.31 -0.91 10.80
C ALA A 32 -19.19 0.07 10.40
N LEU A 33 -18.15 0.10 11.23
CA LEU A 33 -16.84 0.62 10.86
C LEU A 33 -15.86 -0.54 10.75
N VAL A 34 -14.93 -0.46 9.81
CA VAL A 34 -13.79 -1.38 9.74
C VAL A 34 -12.52 -0.57 9.92
N VAL A 35 -11.76 -0.88 10.97
CA VAL A 35 -10.44 -0.31 11.22
C VAL A 35 -9.39 -1.31 10.74
N VAL A 36 -8.62 -0.89 9.75
CA VAL A 36 -7.63 -1.72 9.08
C VAL A 36 -6.24 -1.24 9.47
N LEU A 37 -5.51 -2.08 10.22
CA LEU A 37 -4.07 -1.92 10.45
C LEU A 37 -3.31 -2.60 9.30
N ILE A 38 -2.62 -1.82 8.49
CA ILE A 38 -1.79 -2.31 7.39
C ILE A 38 -0.33 -2.25 7.82
N THR A 39 0.41 -3.36 7.74
CA THR A 39 1.82 -3.42 8.12
C THR A 39 2.68 -4.10 7.06
N ASN A 40 3.98 -3.85 7.10
CA ASN A 40 4.96 -4.54 6.26
C ASN A 40 5.43 -5.89 6.84
N ASP A 41 4.66 -6.50 7.75
CA ASP A 41 4.89 -7.87 8.22
C ASP A 41 4.56 -8.87 7.12
N VAL A 42 5.21 -10.03 7.16
CA VAL A 42 4.94 -11.12 6.20
C VAL A 42 3.68 -11.86 6.64
N SER A 43 2.78 -12.18 5.71
CA SER A 43 1.58 -12.94 6.06
C SER A 43 1.93 -14.37 6.50
N THR A 44 1.13 -14.93 7.40
CA THR A 44 1.34 -16.29 7.92
C THR A 44 1.27 -17.38 6.84
N GLU A 45 0.60 -17.11 5.71
CA GLU A 45 0.62 -17.93 4.50
C GLU A 45 2.07 -18.18 4.03
N TRP A 46 2.87 -17.12 3.96
CA TRP A 46 4.26 -17.19 3.52
C TRP A 46 5.24 -17.60 4.61
N GLU A 47 4.88 -17.44 5.88
CA GLU A 47 5.71 -17.89 7.01
C GLU A 47 5.57 -19.39 7.29
N SER A 48 4.36 -19.94 7.13
CA SER A 48 4.04 -21.31 7.53
C SER A 48 3.75 -22.27 6.37
N GLY A 49 3.66 -21.76 5.14
CA GLY A 49 3.30 -22.54 3.95
C GLY A 49 1.88 -23.12 4.01
N ARG A 50 1.06 -22.68 4.97
CA ARG A 50 -0.32 -23.13 5.18
C ARG A 50 -1.23 -21.90 5.25
N VAL A 51 -2.35 -21.95 4.53
CA VAL A 51 -3.43 -20.98 4.70
C VAL A 51 -4.07 -21.23 6.06
N SER A 52 -3.66 -20.48 7.08
CA SER A 52 -4.35 -20.50 8.36
C SER A 52 -5.73 -19.90 8.18
N ARG A 53 -6.79 -20.70 8.37
CA ARG A 53 -8.19 -20.21 8.42
C ARG A 53 -8.49 -19.35 9.65
N ARG A 54 -7.58 -19.30 10.62
CA ARG A 54 -7.65 -18.36 11.74
C ARG A 54 -6.84 -17.14 11.35
N ALA A 55 -7.51 -15.99 11.28
CA ALA A 55 -6.88 -14.68 11.15
C ALA A 55 -5.70 -14.61 12.13
N SER A 56 -4.48 -14.56 11.62
CA SER A 56 -3.32 -14.39 12.48
C SER A 56 -3.38 -12.98 13.03
N PHE A 57 -3.80 -12.91 14.29
CA PHE A 57 -4.01 -11.74 15.12
C PHE A 57 -2.93 -10.67 14.96
N ALA A 58 -3.34 -9.41 15.13
CA ALA A 58 -2.44 -8.27 15.31
C ALA A 58 -1.39 -8.51 16.43
N GLU A 59 -1.64 -9.44 17.37
CA GLU A 59 -0.67 -9.86 18.40
C GLU A 59 0.70 -10.30 17.85
N LYS A 60 0.79 -10.72 16.58
CA LYS A 60 2.05 -11.17 15.97
C LYS A 60 2.76 -10.12 15.12
N CYS A 61 2.17 -8.94 14.92
CA CYS A 61 2.82 -7.89 14.14
C CYS A 61 3.80 -7.08 15.00
N TRP A 62 4.81 -6.48 14.38
CA TRP A 62 5.87 -5.75 15.10
C TRP A 62 5.35 -4.61 16.01
N CYS A 63 4.19 -4.02 15.66
CA CYS A 63 3.53 -2.97 16.45
C CYS A 63 2.30 -3.45 17.22
N GLY A 64 2.08 -4.78 17.30
CA GLY A 64 0.86 -5.38 17.79
C GLY A 64 0.51 -4.98 19.21
N GLU A 65 1.49 -5.00 20.12
CA GLU A 65 1.29 -4.64 21.52
C GLU A 65 0.83 -3.18 21.67
N SER A 66 1.51 -2.24 21.00
CA SER A 66 1.15 -0.83 21.02
C SER A 66 -0.24 -0.58 20.44
N PHE A 67 -0.57 -1.24 19.33
CA PHE A 67 -1.88 -1.10 18.70
C PHE A 67 -2.99 -1.71 19.56
N LEU A 68 -2.79 -2.89 20.13
CA LEU A 68 -3.78 -3.55 21.01
C LEU A 68 -4.08 -2.74 22.26
N ARG A 69 -3.06 -2.08 22.85
CA ARG A 69 -3.27 -1.12 23.95
C ARG A 69 -4.19 0.03 23.51
N ALA A 70 -3.94 0.62 22.34
CA ALA A 70 -4.78 1.68 21.82
C ALA A 70 -6.22 1.20 21.56
N VAL A 71 -6.38 -0.01 21.01
CA VAL A 71 -7.69 -0.64 20.72
C VAL A 71 -8.48 -0.94 21.99
N SER A 72 -7.84 -1.48 23.03
CA SER A 72 -8.50 -1.86 24.28
C SER A 72 -9.19 -0.71 25.01
N ASP A 73 -8.73 0.50 24.73
CA ASP A 73 -9.22 1.74 25.33
C ASP A 73 -10.28 2.46 24.47
N VAL A 74 -10.58 1.95 23.27
CA VAL A 74 -11.68 2.45 22.42
C VAL A 74 -13.00 1.90 22.98
N PRO A 75 -13.91 2.74 23.51
CA PRO A 75 -15.14 2.25 24.10
C PRO A 75 -16.01 1.52 23.07
N SER A 76 -16.53 0.35 23.45
CA SER A 76 -17.55 -0.36 22.67
C SER A 76 -18.75 0.57 22.41
N GLY A 77 -19.10 0.77 21.14
CA GLY A 77 -20.22 1.65 20.77
C GLY A 77 -19.94 3.16 20.88
N PHE A 78 -18.67 3.59 20.78
CA PHE A 78 -18.19 4.97 20.97
C PHE A 78 -19.06 6.08 20.34
N PHE A 79 -19.74 5.81 19.21
CA PHE A 79 -20.71 6.74 18.61
C PHE A 79 -22.12 6.17 18.42
N HIS A 80 -22.28 4.85 18.36
CA HIS A 80 -23.59 4.20 18.28
C HIS A 80 -23.51 2.80 18.91
N PRO A 81 -24.33 2.48 19.94
CA PRO A 81 -24.29 1.17 20.61
C PRO A 81 -24.56 -0.03 19.68
N SER A 82 -25.20 0.20 18.54
CA SER A 82 -25.48 -0.83 17.51
C SER A 82 -24.50 -0.83 16.33
N ALA A 83 -23.47 0.03 16.33
CA ALA A 83 -22.47 0.09 15.26
C ALA A 83 -21.22 -0.71 15.68
N PRO A 84 -21.07 -1.98 15.24
CA PRO A 84 -19.87 -2.74 15.54
C PRO A 84 -18.64 -2.12 14.85
N VAL A 85 -17.50 -2.15 15.55
CA VAL A 85 -16.20 -1.84 14.99
C VAL A 85 -15.47 -3.15 14.73
N TYR A 86 -15.23 -3.44 13.46
CA TYR A 86 -14.46 -4.60 13.03
C TYR A 86 -12.99 -4.23 12.87
N TRP A 87 -12.11 -5.04 13.45
CA TRP A 87 -10.67 -4.84 13.37
C TRP A 87 -10.08 -5.80 12.35
N GLN A 88 -9.18 -5.30 11.51
CA GLN A 88 -8.45 -6.11 10.53
C GLN A 88 -6.96 -5.80 10.59
N HIS A 89 -6.14 -6.81 10.36
CA HIS A 89 -4.69 -6.68 10.18
C HIS A 89 -4.30 -7.19 8.81
N TRP A 90 -3.65 -6.34 8.01
CA TRP A 90 -3.23 -6.63 6.64
C TRP A 90 -1.69 -6.66 6.58
N PRO A 91 -1.07 -7.85 6.68
CA PRO A 91 0.37 -8.03 6.56
C PRO A 91 0.78 -8.09 5.08
N LEU A 92 1.27 -6.98 4.54
CA LEU A 92 1.62 -6.82 3.11
C LEU A 92 3.14 -6.80 2.87
N GLY A 93 3.93 -7.31 3.82
CA GLY A 93 5.36 -7.46 3.70
C GLY A 93 5.78 -8.46 2.62
N LEU A 94 6.93 -8.21 1.99
CA LEU A 94 7.52 -9.18 1.06
C LEU A 94 8.11 -10.38 1.81
N PRO A 95 7.85 -11.62 1.37
CA PRO A 95 8.35 -12.83 2.01
C PRO A 95 9.84 -13.04 1.75
N HIS A 96 10.46 -13.93 2.54
CA HIS A 96 11.89 -14.23 2.51
C HIS A 96 12.41 -14.63 1.11
N VAL A 97 11.59 -15.31 0.30
CA VAL A 97 11.91 -15.70 -1.08
C VAL A 97 12.15 -14.50 -2.01
N LEU A 98 11.60 -13.32 -1.68
CA LEU A 98 11.76 -12.05 -2.41
C LEU A 98 12.71 -11.05 -1.72
N THR A 99 13.26 -11.41 -0.55
CA THR A 99 14.20 -10.58 0.21
C THR A 99 15.58 -11.21 0.30
N GLY A 100 15.92 -12.08 -0.66
CA GLY A 100 17.23 -12.75 -0.69
C GLY A 100 17.45 -13.75 0.45
N GLY A 101 16.39 -14.20 1.12
CA GLY A 101 16.47 -15.12 2.26
C GLY A 101 16.76 -14.44 3.59
N GLU A 102 16.84 -13.10 3.62
CA GLU A 102 16.97 -12.36 4.87
C GLU A 102 15.62 -12.27 5.59
N ASN A 103 15.62 -12.57 6.90
CA ASN A 103 14.56 -12.15 7.81
C ASN A 103 14.44 -10.62 7.72
N VAL A 104 13.22 -10.09 7.75
CA VAL A 104 12.94 -8.65 7.50
C VAL A 104 13.80 -7.76 8.39
N THR A 105 14.97 -7.32 7.90
CA THR A 105 15.95 -6.50 8.64
C THR A 105 15.62 -5.00 8.59
N GLY A 106 14.53 -4.62 7.93
CA GLY A 106 14.14 -3.23 7.77
C GLY A 106 13.22 -2.74 8.88
N PRO A 107 13.24 -1.44 9.21
CA PRO A 107 12.30 -0.86 10.16
C PRO A 107 10.84 -1.09 9.74
N GLY A 108 10.00 -1.35 10.74
CA GLY A 108 8.56 -1.56 10.58
C GLY A 108 7.88 -0.32 10.00
N ARG A 109 6.88 -0.55 9.15
CA ARG A 109 6.00 0.46 8.55
C ARG A 109 4.56 0.07 8.82
N CYS A 110 3.73 1.06 9.09
CA CYS A 110 2.30 0.84 9.25
C CYS A 110 1.48 2.04 8.78
N ALA A 111 0.25 1.74 8.39
CA ALA A 111 -0.79 2.72 8.13
C ALA A 111 -2.10 2.19 8.71
N VAL A 112 -2.97 3.11 9.13
CA VAL A 112 -4.30 2.77 9.64
C VAL A 112 -5.33 3.44 8.75
N VAL A 113 -6.30 2.65 8.31
CA VAL A 113 -7.42 3.13 7.48
C VAL A 113 -8.72 2.81 8.20
N VAL A 114 -9.59 3.79 8.33
CA VAL A 114 -10.96 3.57 8.82
C VAL A 114 -11.90 3.62 7.63
N THR A 115 -12.76 2.62 7.51
CA THR A 115 -13.74 2.50 6.42
C THR A 115 -15.13 2.24 6.96
N ASP A 116 -16.16 2.43 6.14
CA ASP A 116 -17.50 1.92 6.43
C ASP A 116 -17.61 0.41 6.10
N GLY A 117 -18.78 -0.20 6.36
CA GLY A 117 -18.99 -1.61 6.03
C GLY A 117 -19.01 -1.95 4.53
N PHE A 118 -18.85 -0.97 3.64
CA PHE A 118 -18.64 -1.17 2.20
C PHE A 118 -17.18 -1.00 1.79
N TYR A 119 -16.26 -0.85 2.74
CA TYR A 119 -14.83 -0.56 2.52
C TYR A 119 -14.57 0.79 1.84
N ARG A 120 -15.51 1.75 1.92
CA ARG A 120 -15.23 3.13 1.49
C ARG A 120 -14.38 3.82 2.54
N ILE A 121 -13.28 4.44 2.11
CA ILE A 121 -12.34 5.12 3.00
C ILE A 121 -13.03 6.30 3.68
N LEU A 122 -12.93 6.38 5.00
CA LEU A 122 -13.47 7.49 5.80
C LEU A 122 -12.35 8.35 6.39
N GLU A 123 -11.24 7.73 6.78
CA GLU A 123 -10.06 8.43 7.31
C GLU A 123 -8.80 7.58 7.09
N PHE A 124 -7.65 8.27 6.95
CA PHE A 124 -6.37 7.64 6.61
C PHE A 124 -5.23 8.20 7.45
N PHE A 125 -4.37 7.31 7.94
CA PHE A 125 -3.29 7.64 8.86
C PHE A 125 -2.04 6.80 8.62
N VAL A 126 -0.87 7.36 8.90
CA VAL A 126 0.43 6.68 8.76
C VAL A 126 1.17 6.77 10.09
N GLY A 127 1.67 5.63 10.56
CA GLY A 127 2.26 5.47 11.88
C GLY A 127 1.39 4.61 12.82
N VAL A 128 1.96 4.27 13.98
CA VAL A 128 1.25 3.51 15.02
C VAL A 128 0.49 4.53 15.87
N PRO A 129 -0.85 4.54 15.84
CA PRO A 129 -1.61 5.49 16.64
C PRO A 129 -1.53 5.14 18.12
N ASP A 130 -1.39 6.16 18.97
CA ASP A 130 -1.72 6.00 20.38
C ASP A 130 -3.25 5.95 20.60
N ARG A 131 -3.65 5.79 21.86
CA ARG A 131 -5.06 5.78 22.26
C ARG A 131 -5.83 7.01 21.77
N GLY A 132 -5.30 8.20 22.06
CA GLY A 132 -5.98 9.46 21.77
C GLY A 132 -6.10 9.68 20.27
N GLU A 133 -5.07 9.30 19.53
CA GLU A 133 -5.01 9.37 18.08
C GLU A 133 -5.97 8.40 17.42
N LEU A 134 -6.03 7.14 17.88
CA LEU A 134 -6.97 6.15 17.34
C LEU A 134 -8.43 6.56 17.61
N THR A 135 -8.70 7.11 18.80
CA THR A 135 -10.02 7.62 19.17
C THR A 135 -10.43 8.80 18.29
N ALA A 136 -9.51 9.75 18.07
CA ALA A 136 -9.72 10.88 17.18
C ALA A 136 -9.94 10.43 15.73
N LEU A 137 -9.15 9.47 15.25
CA LEU A 137 -9.27 8.89 13.91
C LEU A 137 -10.65 8.28 13.68
N ILE A 138 -11.17 7.54 14.66
CA ILE A 138 -12.52 6.95 14.59
C ILE A 138 -13.59 8.04 14.62
N GLY A 139 -13.43 9.07 15.46
CA GLY A 139 -14.35 10.21 15.48
C GLY A 139 -14.39 10.98 14.17
N ASP A 140 -13.24 11.19 13.55
CA ASP A 140 -13.13 11.81 12.24
C ASP A 140 -13.78 10.97 11.15
N ALA A 141 -13.59 9.65 11.20
CA ALA A 141 -14.23 8.73 10.27
C ALA A 141 -15.77 8.79 10.37
N GLU A 142 -16.31 8.91 11.59
CA GLU A 142 -17.75 9.06 11.82
C GLU A 142 -18.30 10.37 11.26
N ASP A 143 -17.57 11.47 11.45
CA ASP A 143 -17.93 12.76 10.84
C ASP A 143 -17.87 12.69 9.31
N THR A 144 -16.83 12.06 8.75
CA THR A 144 -16.74 11.82 7.30
C THR A 144 -17.92 10.99 6.80
N ARG A 145 -18.31 9.94 7.52
CA ARG A 145 -19.45 9.09 7.19
C ARG A 145 -20.76 9.88 7.19
N ARG A 146 -20.95 10.77 8.16
CA ARG A 146 -22.11 11.68 8.21
C ARG A 146 -22.13 12.62 7.01
N TRP A 147 -20.99 13.24 6.68
CA TRP A 147 -20.91 14.13 5.52
C TRP A 147 -21.15 13.41 4.20
N MET A 148 -20.64 12.18 4.05
CA MET A 148 -20.86 11.35 2.86
C MET A 148 -22.35 11.07 2.64
N ARG A 149 -23.11 10.84 3.72
CA ARG A 149 -24.58 10.66 3.65
C ARG A 149 -25.34 11.96 3.40
N GLN A 150 -24.86 13.08 3.93
CA GLN A 150 -25.51 14.39 3.77
C GLN A 150 -25.30 14.99 2.37
N HIS A 151 -24.09 14.84 1.81
CA HIS A 151 -23.66 15.50 0.58
C HIS A 151 -23.55 14.53 -0.61
N THR A 152 -24.35 13.46 -0.62
CA THR A 152 -24.32 12.46 -1.72
C THR A 152 -24.48 13.12 -3.09
N LYS A 153 -25.30 14.17 -3.20
CA LYS A 153 -25.54 14.90 -4.46
C LYS A 153 -24.56 16.05 -4.73
N GLN A 154 -23.67 16.36 -3.78
CA GLN A 154 -22.74 17.50 -3.85
C GLN A 154 -21.32 17.07 -3.43
N PRO A 155 -20.60 16.30 -4.27
CA PRO A 155 -19.26 15.79 -3.94
C PRO A 155 -18.25 16.90 -3.61
N SER A 156 -18.38 18.08 -4.22
CA SER A 156 -17.52 19.23 -3.93
C SER A 156 -17.70 19.77 -2.51
N GLU A 157 -18.93 19.77 -1.99
CA GLU A 157 -19.20 20.17 -0.60
C GLU A 157 -18.68 19.11 0.38
N PHE A 158 -18.85 17.82 0.07
CA PHE A 158 -18.27 16.72 0.84
C PHE A 158 -16.75 16.87 1.00
N THR A 159 -16.03 17.02 -0.12
CA THR A 159 -14.57 17.22 -0.11
C THR A 159 -14.18 18.49 0.67
N LYS A 160 -14.95 19.56 0.53
CA LYS A 160 -14.70 20.82 1.22
C LYS A 160 -14.82 20.69 2.74
N GLN A 161 -15.80 19.95 3.27
CA GLN A 161 -15.93 19.72 4.72
C GLN A 161 -14.71 19.00 5.29
N ILE A 162 -14.22 17.97 4.60
CA ILE A 162 -13.02 17.22 5.01
C ILE A 162 -11.79 18.13 4.94
N ALA A 163 -11.68 18.95 3.89
CA ALA A 163 -10.61 19.93 3.76
C ALA A 163 -10.64 20.98 4.87
N ASP A 164 -11.80 21.53 5.21
CA ASP A 164 -11.97 22.54 6.27
C ASP A 164 -11.56 21.98 7.64
N ARG A 165 -11.93 20.73 7.95
CA ARG A 165 -11.44 20.03 9.15
C ARG A 165 -9.92 19.90 9.15
N ASN A 166 -9.34 19.40 8.06
CA ASN A 166 -7.90 19.15 7.97
C ASN A 166 -7.06 20.43 7.94
N ARG A 167 -7.58 21.52 7.37
CA ARG A 167 -6.94 22.85 7.41
C ARG A 167 -6.63 23.25 8.85
N GLN A 168 -7.49 22.97 9.82
CA GLN A 168 -7.26 23.39 11.21
C GLN A 168 -6.08 22.68 11.88
N ARG A 169 -5.65 21.52 11.35
CA ARG A 169 -4.67 20.62 11.99
C ARG A 169 -3.27 20.70 11.39
N ILE A 170 -3.15 21.31 10.21
CA ILE A 170 -1.88 21.38 9.48
C ILE A 170 -1.26 22.78 9.55
N ASN A 171 0.06 22.84 9.43
CA ASN A 171 0.79 24.10 9.44
C ASN A 171 0.55 24.92 8.15
N ARG A 172 1.05 26.16 8.11
CA ARG A 172 0.85 27.08 6.98
C ARG A 172 1.30 26.51 5.63
N LEU A 173 2.43 25.78 5.60
CA LEU A 173 2.96 25.20 4.35
C LEU A 173 1.97 24.19 3.79
N TRP A 174 1.53 23.24 4.62
CA TRP A 174 0.60 22.20 4.21
C TRP A 174 -0.82 22.72 3.91
N LYS A 175 -1.25 23.81 4.57
CA LYS A 175 -2.49 24.53 4.20
C LYS A 175 -2.44 25.02 2.75
N LEU A 176 -1.34 25.65 2.36
CA LEU A 176 -1.17 26.16 0.99
C LEU A 176 -1.18 25.03 -0.03
N GLU A 177 -0.52 23.90 0.27
CA GLU A 177 -0.56 22.72 -0.61
C GLU A 177 -1.99 22.17 -0.72
N LEU A 178 -2.71 22.01 0.39
CA LEU A 178 -4.11 21.57 0.36
C LEU A 178 -5.00 22.48 -0.48
N ASP A 179 -4.87 23.80 -0.31
CA ASP A 179 -5.64 24.79 -1.08
C ASP A 179 -5.33 24.73 -2.58
N GLN A 180 -4.06 24.58 -2.95
CA GLN A 180 -3.65 24.41 -4.35
C GLN A 180 -4.28 23.16 -4.98
N GLN A 181 -4.29 22.03 -4.26
CA GLN A 181 -4.88 20.79 -4.76
C GLN A 181 -6.41 20.88 -4.91
N LEU A 182 -7.08 21.62 -4.01
CA LEU A 182 -8.53 21.85 -4.11
C LEU A 182 -8.89 22.74 -5.29
N VAL A 183 -8.08 23.75 -5.60
CA VAL A 183 -8.28 24.58 -6.81
C VAL A 183 -8.13 23.72 -8.07
N ALA A 184 -7.07 22.91 -8.17
CA ALA A 184 -6.85 22.00 -9.30
C ALA A 184 -8.01 21.00 -9.49
N MET A 185 -8.64 20.55 -8.40
CA MET A 185 -9.83 19.69 -8.45
C MET A 185 -11.06 20.43 -9.00
N GLY A 186 -11.29 21.68 -8.58
CA GLY A 186 -12.43 22.49 -9.00
C GLY A 186 -12.47 22.75 -10.50
N GLU A 187 -11.29 22.87 -11.13
CA GLU A 187 -11.15 23.06 -12.59
C GLU A 187 -11.46 21.77 -13.39
N SER A 188 -11.29 20.60 -12.78
CA SER A 188 -11.38 19.30 -13.47
C SER A 188 -12.78 18.65 -13.47
N SER A 189 -13.70 19.12 -12.63
CA SER A 189 -14.90 18.35 -12.22
C SER A 189 -16.23 18.75 -12.88
N GLN A 190 -16.22 19.37 -14.07
CA GLN A 190 -17.45 19.89 -14.73
C GLN A 190 -18.37 18.85 -15.43
N GLN A 191 -18.25 17.55 -15.15
CA GLN A 191 -19.08 16.53 -15.81
C GLN A 191 -20.25 16.05 -14.92
N LYS A 192 -21.48 16.29 -15.38
CA LYS A 192 -22.76 15.86 -14.77
C LYS A 192 -22.77 14.37 -14.41
N VAL A 193 -23.46 14.02 -13.33
CA VAL A 193 -23.48 12.68 -12.71
C VAL A 193 -24.87 12.04 -12.85
N ALA A 194 -24.90 10.73 -13.12
CA ALA A 194 -26.07 9.87 -12.98
C ALA A 194 -25.76 8.81 -11.89
N GLY A 195 -26.75 8.48 -11.06
CA GLY A 195 -26.79 7.30 -10.16
C GLY A 195 -25.79 7.18 -8.98
N PRO A 196 -26.23 6.77 -7.77
CA PRO A 196 -25.36 6.62 -6.58
C PRO A 196 -24.35 5.45 -6.62
N ILE A 197 -24.54 4.44 -7.47
CA ILE A 197 -23.58 3.32 -7.64
C ILE A 197 -22.50 3.72 -8.64
N GLU A 198 -22.89 4.35 -9.75
CA GLU A 198 -21.99 4.95 -10.74
C GLU A 198 -21.12 6.05 -10.11
N GLU A 199 -21.63 6.76 -9.10
CA GLU A 199 -20.89 7.73 -8.28
C GLU A 199 -19.69 7.12 -7.54
N ALA A 200 -19.85 5.96 -6.89
CA ALA A 200 -18.79 5.35 -6.08
C ALA A 200 -17.65 4.77 -6.93
N GLU A 201 -18.00 4.10 -8.04
CA GLU A 201 -17.02 3.60 -9.01
C GLU A 201 -16.28 4.77 -9.69
N ARG A 202 -17.02 5.79 -10.14
CA ARG A 202 -16.42 6.99 -10.74
C ARG A 202 -15.52 7.73 -9.77
N PHE A 203 -15.95 7.90 -8.53
CA PHE A 203 -15.13 8.52 -7.49
C PHE A 203 -13.84 7.71 -7.24
N THR A 204 -13.95 6.38 -7.20
CA THR A 204 -12.79 5.50 -7.03
C THR A 204 -11.81 5.62 -8.20
N GLU A 205 -12.30 5.68 -9.44
CA GLU A 205 -11.44 5.87 -10.62
C GLU A 205 -10.80 7.27 -10.64
N GLU A 206 -11.55 8.31 -10.28
CA GLU A 206 -11.01 9.67 -10.15
C GLU A 206 -9.91 9.75 -9.07
N ALA A 207 -10.14 9.11 -7.92
CA ALA A 207 -9.14 8.98 -6.87
C ALA A 207 -7.89 8.26 -7.38
N LYS A 208 -8.01 7.12 -8.08
CA LYS A 208 -6.88 6.37 -8.66
C LYS A 208 -6.03 7.23 -9.61
N VAL A 209 -6.68 7.95 -10.52
CA VAL A 209 -5.99 8.79 -11.52
C VAL A 209 -5.21 9.91 -10.83
N ARG A 210 -5.78 10.52 -9.78
CA ARG A 210 -5.15 11.64 -9.08
C ARG A 210 -4.14 11.26 -8.02
N LEU A 211 -4.25 10.05 -7.48
CA LEU A 211 -3.47 9.62 -6.33
C LEU A 211 -1.96 9.69 -6.60
N SER A 212 -1.50 9.24 -7.78
CA SER A 212 -0.08 9.24 -8.12
C SER A 212 0.50 10.65 -8.32
N PRO A 213 -0.11 11.55 -9.12
CA PRO A 213 0.32 12.95 -9.21
C PRO A 213 0.33 13.68 -7.85
N LEU A 214 -0.75 13.54 -7.09
CA LEU A 214 -0.90 14.16 -5.77
C LEU A 214 0.20 13.68 -4.83
N ALA A 215 0.36 12.37 -4.69
CA ALA A 215 1.38 11.79 -3.84
C ALA A 215 2.80 12.19 -4.26
N THR A 216 3.08 12.26 -5.57
CA THR A 216 4.40 12.69 -6.08
C THR A 216 4.71 14.14 -5.68
N GLN A 217 3.73 15.03 -5.71
CA GLN A 217 3.89 16.41 -5.26
C GLN A 217 4.07 16.47 -3.74
N LEU A 218 3.16 15.86 -2.98
CA LEU A 218 3.20 15.88 -1.52
C LEU A 218 4.45 15.21 -0.97
N GLN A 219 4.99 14.18 -1.65
CA GLN A 219 6.23 13.53 -1.24
C GLN A 219 7.43 14.49 -1.28
N LYS A 220 7.50 15.39 -2.27
CA LYS A 220 8.59 16.38 -2.35
C LYS A 220 8.52 17.37 -1.19
N VAL A 221 7.32 17.84 -0.86
CA VAL A 221 7.08 18.75 0.26
C VAL A 221 7.38 18.04 1.58
N TYR A 222 6.91 16.79 1.72
CA TYR A 222 7.15 15.94 2.88
C TYR A 222 8.65 15.74 3.14
N LEU A 223 9.40 15.33 2.11
CA LEU A 223 10.84 15.14 2.23
C LEU A 223 11.53 16.43 2.68
N LYS A 224 11.15 17.60 2.15
CA LYS A 224 11.71 18.88 2.61
C LYS A 224 11.33 19.22 4.05
N ASP A 225 10.08 18.96 4.44
CA ASP A 225 9.61 19.18 5.80
C ASP A 225 10.35 18.29 6.82
N VAL A 226 10.54 17.00 6.54
CA VAL A 226 11.29 16.11 7.45
C VAL A 226 12.79 16.43 7.48
N GLN A 227 13.38 16.88 6.38
CA GLN A 227 14.76 17.39 6.36
C GLN A 227 14.92 18.57 7.32
N LEU A 228 13.95 19.50 7.34
CA LEU A 228 13.97 20.67 8.23
C LEU A 228 13.64 20.31 9.69
N ARG A 229 12.65 19.43 9.94
CA ARG A 229 12.23 19.05 11.29
C ARG A 229 13.22 18.15 12.01
N PHE A 230 13.83 17.21 11.29
CA PHE A 230 14.64 16.13 11.87
C PHE A 230 16.11 16.13 11.41
N GLY A 231 16.52 17.07 10.56
CA GLY A 231 17.92 17.22 10.13
C GLY A 231 18.43 16.09 9.22
N LEU A 232 17.53 15.40 8.50
CA LEU A 232 17.90 14.33 7.58
C LEU A 232 18.59 14.93 6.34
N THR A 233 19.82 14.56 6.03
CA THR A 233 20.55 15.14 4.88
C THR A 233 21.21 14.10 3.99
N GLU A 234 21.45 12.89 4.50
CA GLU A 234 22.17 11.83 3.79
C GLU A 234 21.24 10.73 3.25
N LEU A 235 21.74 9.90 2.32
CA LEU A 235 21.01 8.72 1.85
C LEU A 235 20.85 7.65 2.95
N SER A 236 21.78 7.61 3.91
CA SER A 236 21.70 6.75 5.10
C SER A 236 20.51 7.12 6.00
N ASP A 237 20.05 8.37 5.96
CA ASP A 237 18.93 8.86 6.79
C ASP A 237 17.57 8.30 6.35
N PHE A 238 17.46 7.62 5.21
CA PHE A 238 16.20 6.98 4.80
C PHE A 238 15.75 5.90 5.79
N GLU A 239 16.67 5.17 6.43
CA GLU A 239 16.29 4.19 7.46
C GLU A 239 15.78 4.88 8.73
N ARG A 240 16.41 6.00 9.11
CA ARG A 240 15.95 6.85 10.22
C ARG A 240 14.58 7.45 9.95
N LEU A 241 14.33 7.91 8.72
CA LEU A 241 13.03 8.43 8.33
C LEU A 241 11.92 7.39 8.55
N VAL A 242 12.18 6.13 8.18
CA VAL A 242 11.17 5.06 8.35
C VAL A 242 10.89 4.81 9.84
N ILE A 243 11.89 4.91 10.71
CA ILE A 243 11.68 4.82 12.17
C ILE A 243 10.84 6.01 12.65
N LEU A 244 11.14 7.22 12.19
CA LEU A 244 10.36 8.42 12.52
C LEU A 244 8.91 8.30 12.04
N GLU A 245 8.68 7.71 10.87
CA GLU A 245 7.34 7.46 10.30
C GLU A 245 6.50 6.46 11.13
N GLN A 246 7.11 5.72 12.05
CA GLN A 246 6.36 4.91 13.03
C GLN A 246 5.59 5.82 14.00
N HIS A 247 6.05 7.05 14.22
CA HIS A 247 5.33 8.05 15.00
C HIS A 247 4.30 8.77 14.11
N SER A 248 3.05 8.71 14.56
CA SER A 248 1.87 9.43 14.07
C SER A 248 2.10 10.85 13.54
N ALA A 249 2.75 11.71 14.33
CA ALA A 249 2.98 13.12 14.02
C ALA A 249 3.92 13.34 12.83
N THR A 250 4.69 12.33 12.42
CA THR A 250 5.66 12.47 11.33
C THR A 250 4.97 12.68 10.00
N ARG A 251 3.94 11.88 9.66
CA ARG A 251 3.19 11.97 8.39
C ARG A 251 1.82 12.65 8.51
N LEU A 252 1.41 13.07 9.71
CA LEU A 252 0.08 13.67 9.95
C LEU A 252 -0.32 14.75 8.94
N ALA A 253 0.56 15.69 8.64
CA ALA A 253 0.22 16.76 7.71
C ALA A 253 0.05 16.25 6.26
N TRP A 254 0.85 15.26 5.86
CA TRP A 254 0.72 14.60 4.56
C TRP A 254 -0.60 13.83 4.46
N THR A 255 -0.98 13.09 5.51
CA THR A 255 -2.23 12.32 5.52
C THR A 255 -3.46 13.24 5.56
N SER A 256 -3.41 14.33 6.34
CA SER A 256 -4.45 15.35 6.37
C SER A 256 -4.67 16.05 5.04
N VAL A 257 -3.62 16.23 4.23
CA VAL A 257 -3.75 16.81 2.88
C VAL A 257 -4.27 15.77 1.89
N MET A 258 -3.93 14.49 2.06
CA MET A 258 -4.41 13.39 1.21
C MET A 258 -5.88 13.06 1.45
N ALA A 259 -6.35 13.13 2.69
CA ALA A 259 -7.67 12.64 3.13
C ALA A 259 -8.86 13.10 2.26
N PRO A 260 -9.01 14.40 1.89
CA PRO A 260 -10.14 14.86 1.07
C PRO A 260 -10.22 14.21 -0.32
N PHE A 261 -9.10 13.68 -0.83
CA PHE A 261 -9.00 13.16 -2.20
C PHE A 261 -9.21 11.64 -2.28
N ILE A 262 -9.16 10.95 -1.15
CA ILE A 262 -9.30 9.50 -1.07
C ILE A 262 -10.53 9.07 -0.26
N ALA A 263 -11.07 9.95 0.59
CA ALA A 263 -12.29 9.68 1.34
C ALA A 263 -13.47 9.40 0.39
N GLY A 264 -14.16 8.28 0.58
CA GLY A 264 -15.23 7.79 -0.27
C GLY A 264 -14.79 6.74 -1.31
N ALA A 265 -13.48 6.64 -1.60
CA ALA A 265 -12.96 5.64 -2.53
C ALA A 265 -13.02 4.22 -1.93
N ASP A 266 -13.22 3.21 -2.77
CA ASP A 266 -13.19 1.81 -2.34
C ASP A 266 -11.76 1.37 -2.02
N LEU A 267 -11.48 1.12 -0.74
CA LEU A 267 -10.17 0.66 -0.24
C LEU A 267 -9.71 -0.60 -0.97
N ARG A 268 -10.62 -1.52 -1.31
CA ARG A 268 -10.28 -2.78 -2.01
C ARG A 268 -9.66 -2.54 -3.38
N SER A 269 -9.97 -1.39 -3.98
CA SER A 269 -9.50 -0.97 -5.29
C SER A 269 -8.26 -0.08 -5.24
N VAL A 270 -7.98 0.58 -4.11
CA VAL A 270 -6.88 1.59 -4.00
C VAL A 270 -5.81 1.24 -2.97
N TYR A 271 -5.99 0.20 -2.15
CA TYR A 271 -5.05 -0.11 -1.06
C TYR A 271 -3.63 -0.35 -1.57
N GLU A 272 -3.46 -1.02 -2.71
CA GLU A 272 -2.14 -1.29 -3.28
C GLU A 272 -1.40 0.01 -3.59
N ASP A 273 -2.11 0.95 -4.19
CA ASP A 273 -1.55 2.23 -4.59
C ASP A 273 -1.20 3.07 -3.35
N LEU A 274 -2.12 3.14 -2.38
CA LEU A 274 -1.89 3.86 -1.12
C LEU A 274 -0.68 3.30 -0.36
N VAL A 275 -0.59 1.99 -0.21
CA VAL A 275 0.49 1.33 0.53
C VAL A 275 1.83 1.53 -0.17
N GLU A 276 1.89 1.33 -1.49
CA GLU A 276 3.12 1.54 -2.26
C GLU A 276 3.58 3.00 -2.23
N ILE A 277 2.65 3.95 -2.22
CA ILE A 277 2.94 5.39 -2.07
C ILE A 277 3.52 5.70 -0.70
N VAL A 278 2.92 5.16 0.36
CA VAL A 278 3.35 5.45 1.74
C VAL A 278 4.72 4.85 1.99
N TRP A 279 4.95 3.61 1.55
CA TRP A 279 6.18 2.87 1.83
C TRP A 279 7.30 3.10 0.81
N ASP A 280 6.97 3.71 -0.34
CA ASP A 280 7.85 3.86 -1.51
C ASP A 280 8.50 2.53 -1.93
N ARG A 281 7.75 1.43 -1.78
CA ARG A 281 8.21 0.06 -1.99
C ARG A 281 7.07 -0.82 -2.46
N LYS A 282 7.41 -1.86 -3.22
CA LYS A 282 6.46 -2.93 -3.54
C LYS A 282 6.03 -3.69 -2.29
N MET A 283 4.76 -4.03 -2.27
CA MET A 283 4.09 -4.81 -1.22
C MET A 283 3.67 -6.19 -1.76
N MET A 284 3.24 -7.07 -0.87
CA MET A 284 2.60 -8.34 -1.20
C MET A 284 1.09 -8.14 -1.22
N SER A 285 0.45 -8.34 -2.37
CA SER A 285 -1.01 -8.15 -2.51
C SER A 285 -1.78 -9.10 -1.60
N LEU A 286 -3.01 -8.78 -1.23
CA LEU A 286 -3.89 -9.69 -0.47
C LEU A 286 -4.51 -10.73 -1.38
N ARG A 287 -4.72 -11.95 -0.87
CA ARG A 287 -5.30 -13.05 -1.63
C ARG A 287 -6.80 -12.81 -1.72
N ARG A 288 -7.32 -12.64 -2.94
CA ARG A 288 -8.77 -12.59 -3.17
C ARG A 288 -9.24 -14.02 -3.36
N HIS A 289 -10.29 -14.43 -2.64
CA HIS A 289 -10.81 -15.80 -2.66
C HIS A 289 -11.13 -16.34 -4.06
N GLU A 290 -11.29 -15.47 -5.06
CA GLU A 290 -11.63 -15.81 -6.45
C GLU A 290 -10.42 -16.04 -7.38
N ASP A 291 -9.19 -15.63 -7.00
CA ASP A 291 -8.01 -15.64 -7.89
C ASP A 291 -7.15 -16.93 -7.82
N ASP A 292 -7.64 -17.96 -7.11
CA ASP A 292 -6.79 -18.93 -6.39
C ASP A 292 -6.24 -20.14 -7.15
N SER A 293 -6.53 -20.31 -8.44
CA SER A 293 -5.98 -21.46 -9.20
C SER A 293 -5.56 -21.12 -10.62
N ALA A 294 -6.33 -20.29 -11.34
CA ALA A 294 -6.06 -19.99 -12.74
C ALA A 294 -4.80 -19.12 -12.95
N SER A 295 -4.54 -18.17 -12.04
CA SER A 295 -3.40 -17.23 -12.16
C SER A 295 -2.07 -17.92 -11.88
N ASP A 296 -2.03 -18.76 -10.84
CA ASP A 296 -0.81 -19.42 -10.40
C ASP A 296 -0.29 -20.43 -11.45
N ASP A 297 -1.18 -21.19 -12.08
CA ASP A 297 -0.80 -22.15 -13.13
C ASP A 297 -0.50 -21.44 -14.45
N ALA A 298 -0.95 -20.20 -14.64
CA ALA A 298 -0.70 -19.45 -15.86
C ALA A 298 0.80 -19.13 -16.03
N LEU A 299 1.54 -18.87 -14.94
CA LEU A 299 2.97 -18.59 -15.02
C LEU A 299 3.77 -19.84 -15.40
N ASP A 300 3.48 -20.97 -14.77
CA ASP A 300 4.09 -22.27 -15.09
C ASP A 300 3.82 -22.66 -16.55
N ASN A 301 2.55 -22.59 -16.98
CA ASN A 301 2.15 -22.87 -18.36
C ASN A 301 2.84 -21.96 -19.38
N TRP A 302 3.11 -20.70 -19.02
CA TRP A 302 3.82 -19.77 -19.90
C TRP A 302 5.29 -20.16 -20.05
N ILE A 303 5.98 -20.53 -18.96
CA ILE A 303 7.37 -20.97 -19.00
C ILE A 303 7.50 -22.25 -19.83
N SER A 304 6.64 -23.25 -19.56
CA SER A 304 6.68 -24.54 -20.27
C SER A 304 6.50 -24.40 -21.79
N ARG A 305 5.79 -23.37 -22.27
CA ARG A 305 5.63 -23.11 -23.72
C ARG A 305 6.90 -22.64 -24.41
N HIS A 306 7.86 -22.11 -23.66
CA HIS A 306 9.12 -21.58 -24.20
C HIS A 306 10.26 -22.58 -24.05
N GLY A 307 10.00 -23.79 -23.56
CA GLY A 307 11.03 -24.83 -23.41
C GLY A 307 11.99 -24.56 -22.24
N ASP A 308 12.52 -25.63 -21.66
CA ASP A 308 13.32 -25.53 -20.43
C ASP A 308 14.69 -24.86 -20.65
N GLN A 309 15.17 -24.80 -21.89
CA GLN A 309 16.51 -24.34 -22.27
C GLN A 309 16.55 -22.94 -22.87
N ASP A 310 15.39 -22.33 -23.19
CA ASP A 310 15.38 -21.03 -23.84
C ASP A 310 15.47 -19.89 -22.82
N PRO A 311 16.17 -18.79 -23.17
CA PRO A 311 16.24 -17.63 -22.29
C PRO A 311 14.91 -16.88 -22.28
N PHE A 312 14.53 -16.37 -21.12
CA PHE A 312 13.35 -15.52 -20.95
C PHE A 312 13.61 -14.49 -19.86
N ALA A 313 12.72 -13.49 -19.75
CA ALA A 313 12.79 -12.50 -18.70
C ALA A 313 11.43 -12.28 -18.02
N PHE A 314 11.47 -12.03 -16.72
CA PHE A 314 10.34 -11.46 -16.00
C PHE A 314 10.55 -9.96 -15.84
N GLU A 315 9.54 -9.17 -16.18
CA GLU A 315 9.47 -7.76 -15.83
C GLU A 315 8.73 -7.63 -14.50
N ILE A 316 9.45 -7.22 -13.46
CA ILE A 316 8.88 -6.99 -12.14
C ILE A 316 8.16 -5.64 -12.18
N GLN A 317 6.91 -5.64 -11.73
CA GLN A 317 6.13 -4.42 -11.63
C GLN A 317 6.81 -3.40 -10.69
N LEU A 318 6.95 -2.15 -11.12
CA LEU A 318 7.55 -1.06 -10.33
C LEU A 318 6.56 -0.48 -9.29
N PRO A 319 7.03 -0.01 -8.11
CA PRO A 319 6.20 0.73 -7.17
C PRO A 319 5.55 1.95 -7.83
N ARG A 320 4.34 2.33 -7.40
CA ARG A 320 3.57 3.41 -8.04
C ARG A 320 4.34 4.73 -8.21
N LEU A 321 4.95 5.26 -7.15
CA LEU A 321 5.71 6.51 -7.24
C LEU A 321 6.94 6.40 -8.14
N SER A 322 7.51 5.20 -8.29
CA SER A 322 8.62 4.93 -9.21
C SER A 322 8.18 4.90 -10.68
N ARG A 323 6.88 4.84 -10.98
CA ARG A 323 6.36 4.89 -12.37
C ARG A 323 6.18 6.31 -12.91
N SER A 324 5.81 7.26 -12.04
CA SER A 324 5.54 8.65 -12.43
C SER A 324 6.82 9.48 -12.57
N GLY A 325 7.88 9.12 -11.84
CA GLY A 325 9.18 9.75 -11.92
C GLY A 325 10.07 9.10 -12.97
N GLN A 326 10.53 9.87 -13.96
CA GLN A 326 11.58 9.48 -14.92
C GLN A 326 12.97 9.19 -14.29
N ARG A 327 13.05 8.84 -13.00
CA ARG A 327 14.31 8.60 -12.30
C ARG A 327 14.23 7.35 -11.43
N GLN A 328 15.02 6.37 -11.84
CA GLN A 328 15.87 5.55 -10.94
C GLN A 328 16.98 4.82 -11.69
N ARG A 329 17.11 5.01 -13.02
CA ARG A 329 18.26 4.51 -13.79
C ARG A 329 19.51 5.29 -13.43
N VAL A 330 20.56 4.59 -13.03
CA VAL A 330 21.88 5.21 -12.85
C VAL A 330 22.31 5.88 -14.16
N PRO A 331 22.81 7.13 -14.10
CA PRO A 331 23.27 7.83 -15.29
C PRO A 331 24.40 7.03 -15.95
N VAL A 332 24.32 6.91 -17.27
CA VAL A 332 25.33 6.25 -18.08
C VAL A 332 26.20 7.32 -18.72
N SER A 333 27.51 7.08 -18.82
CA SER A 333 28.41 8.02 -19.49
C SER A 333 28.13 8.05 -20.99
N GLU A 334 28.29 9.23 -21.62
CA GLU A 334 28.10 9.36 -23.07
C GLU A 334 28.96 8.38 -23.89
N VAL A 335 30.15 8.04 -23.39
CA VAL A 335 31.05 7.07 -24.03
C VAL A 335 30.40 5.69 -24.08
N ALA A 336 29.83 5.22 -22.96
CA ALA A 336 29.14 3.93 -22.91
C ALA A 336 27.87 3.94 -23.79
N GLU A 337 27.12 5.06 -23.82
CA GLU A 337 25.97 5.19 -24.72
C GLU A 337 26.37 5.09 -26.20
N ARG A 338 27.46 5.75 -26.62
CA ARG A 338 27.96 5.66 -28.01
C ARG A 338 28.40 4.24 -28.40
N HIS A 339 28.79 3.42 -27.43
CA HIS A 339 29.13 2.02 -27.63
C HIS A 339 27.93 1.06 -27.55
N GLY A 340 26.70 1.58 -27.49
CA GLY A 340 25.48 0.77 -27.38
C GLY A 340 25.41 0.00 -26.05
N LEU A 341 25.93 0.61 -24.99
CA LEU A 341 25.89 0.09 -23.62
C LEU A 341 25.01 0.97 -22.72
N GLY A 342 24.04 1.68 -23.30
CA GLY A 342 23.07 2.50 -22.60
C GLY A 342 21.82 1.71 -22.18
N TRP A 343 20.95 2.38 -21.43
CA TRP A 343 19.69 1.78 -20.98
C TRP A 343 18.72 1.44 -22.12
N LYS A 344 18.73 2.24 -23.19
CA LYS A 344 17.93 1.97 -24.39
C LYS A 344 18.40 0.70 -25.09
N ASP A 345 19.70 0.46 -25.10
CA ASP A 345 20.29 -0.75 -25.69
C ASP A 345 19.90 -1.97 -24.86
N LEU A 346 20.01 -1.88 -23.53
CA LEU A 346 19.55 -2.96 -22.64
C LEU A 346 18.06 -3.28 -22.82
N ASP A 347 17.20 -2.25 -22.90
CA ASP A 347 15.77 -2.46 -23.15
C ASP A 347 15.53 -3.14 -24.50
N SER A 348 16.34 -2.83 -25.51
CA SER A 348 16.25 -3.46 -26.84
C SER A 348 16.72 -4.91 -26.79
N GLU A 349 17.84 -5.18 -26.12
CA GLU A 349 18.38 -6.53 -25.93
C GLU A 349 17.42 -7.44 -25.16
N ILE A 350 16.77 -6.93 -24.10
CA ILE A 350 15.79 -7.69 -23.33
C ILE A 350 14.53 -7.97 -24.15
N LYS A 351 14.10 -7.05 -25.03
CA LYS A 351 12.92 -7.24 -25.90
C LYS A 351 13.06 -8.35 -26.94
N GLU A 352 14.28 -8.78 -27.23
CA GLU A 352 14.53 -9.90 -28.13
C GLU A 352 14.31 -11.27 -27.47
N VAL A 353 14.19 -11.33 -26.14
CA VAL A 353 13.77 -12.56 -25.44
C VAL A 353 12.29 -12.48 -25.06
N PRO A 354 11.60 -13.62 -24.86
CA PRO A 354 10.25 -13.63 -24.30
C PRO A 354 10.22 -12.94 -22.93
N ILE A 355 9.37 -11.91 -22.80
CA ILE A 355 9.18 -11.17 -21.55
C ILE A 355 7.75 -11.41 -21.07
N ARG A 356 7.61 -11.69 -19.77
CA ARG A 356 6.33 -11.63 -19.07
C ARG A 356 6.40 -10.67 -17.91
N GLN A 357 5.41 -9.77 -17.83
CA GLN A 357 5.22 -8.98 -16.63
C GLN A 357 4.69 -9.87 -15.50
N VAL A 358 5.29 -9.77 -14.32
CA VAL A 358 4.90 -10.55 -13.14
C VAL A 358 4.68 -9.65 -11.94
N THR A 359 3.69 -10.03 -11.14
CA THR A 359 3.45 -9.45 -9.81
C THR A 359 4.42 -10.04 -8.78
N THR A 360 4.57 -9.38 -7.64
CA THR A 360 5.35 -9.90 -6.50
C THR A 360 4.77 -11.22 -6.00
N ARG A 361 3.44 -11.37 -5.98
CA ARG A 361 2.79 -12.64 -5.62
C ARG A 361 3.14 -13.75 -6.60
N GLU A 362 2.89 -13.57 -7.90
CA GLU A 362 3.16 -14.61 -8.92
C GLU A 362 4.61 -15.08 -8.83
N LEU A 363 5.55 -14.15 -8.70
CA LEU A 363 6.96 -14.47 -8.55
C LEU A 363 7.26 -15.24 -7.25
N ALA A 364 6.73 -14.80 -6.10
CA ALA A 364 6.92 -15.48 -4.83
C ALA A 364 6.33 -16.91 -4.84
N THR A 365 5.13 -17.05 -5.40
CA THR A 365 4.45 -18.34 -5.56
C THR A 365 5.31 -19.28 -6.42
N TRP A 366 5.77 -18.80 -7.57
CA TRP A 366 6.61 -19.58 -8.48
C TRP A 366 7.93 -20.01 -7.84
N LEU A 367 8.65 -19.09 -7.19
CA LEU A 367 9.90 -19.40 -6.51
C LEU A 367 9.71 -20.45 -5.41
N THR A 368 8.60 -20.36 -4.67
CA THR A 368 8.28 -21.29 -3.58
C THR A 368 7.92 -22.67 -4.11
N ARG A 369 7.03 -22.76 -5.12
CA ARG A 369 6.58 -24.03 -5.72
C ARG A 369 7.72 -24.83 -6.34
N HIS A 370 8.68 -24.15 -6.95
CA HIS A 370 9.83 -24.77 -7.63
C HIS A 370 11.09 -24.83 -6.76
N GLU A 371 10.96 -24.63 -5.43
CA GLU A 371 12.07 -24.67 -4.46
C GLU A 371 13.30 -23.85 -4.89
N ARG A 372 13.06 -22.70 -5.51
CA ARG A 372 14.11 -21.85 -6.06
C ARG A 372 14.84 -21.09 -4.98
N ARG A 373 16.10 -20.76 -5.25
CA ARG A 373 16.88 -19.90 -4.36
C ARG A 373 16.20 -18.54 -4.20
N PRO A 374 16.14 -17.99 -2.98
CA PRO A 374 15.65 -16.64 -2.75
C PRO A 374 16.35 -15.60 -3.62
N ILE A 375 15.60 -14.58 -4.04
CA ILE A 375 16.06 -13.46 -4.85
C ILE A 375 15.72 -12.20 -4.09
N ASP A 376 16.65 -11.25 -3.99
CA ASP A 376 16.33 -9.94 -3.42
C ASP A 376 15.82 -9.01 -4.51
N VAL A 377 14.53 -8.65 -4.49
CA VAL A 377 13.96 -7.71 -5.48
C VAL A 377 14.13 -6.24 -5.09
N ARG A 378 14.70 -5.96 -3.90
CA ARG A 378 14.79 -4.62 -3.30
C ARG A 378 16.21 -4.05 -3.20
N ARG A 379 17.24 -4.87 -2.91
CA ARG A 379 18.62 -4.39 -2.64
C ARG A 379 19.63 -4.79 -3.71
N PRO A 380 20.63 -3.93 -4.02
CA PRO A 380 20.84 -2.57 -3.50
C PRO A 380 19.86 -1.53 -4.07
N SER A 381 19.18 -1.87 -5.15
CA SER A 381 18.09 -1.12 -5.76
C SER A 381 17.05 -2.08 -6.33
N HIS A 382 15.90 -1.53 -6.74
CA HIS A 382 14.81 -2.33 -7.29
C HIS A 382 15.25 -3.16 -8.49
N ALA A 383 14.93 -4.47 -8.47
CA ALA A 383 15.09 -5.33 -9.63
C ALA A 383 13.95 -5.07 -10.61
N ARG A 384 14.28 -4.55 -11.80
CA ARG A 384 13.32 -4.28 -12.87
C ARG A 384 13.03 -5.51 -13.70
N PHE A 385 14.10 -6.25 -14.04
CA PHE A 385 13.98 -7.52 -14.76
C PHE A 385 14.67 -8.65 -14.01
N LEU A 386 14.14 -9.85 -14.11
CA LEU A 386 14.84 -11.08 -13.80
C LEU A 386 15.10 -11.82 -15.10
N PHE A 387 16.35 -11.91 -15.51
CA PHE A 387 16.75 -12.62 -16.72
C PHE A 387 17.12 -14.06 -16.39
N PHE A 388 16.53 -15.01 -17.12
CA PHE A 388 16.79 -16.44 -17.01
C PHE A 388 17.48 -16.89 -18.29
N ARG A 389 18.58 -17.64 -18.15
CA ARG A 389 19.23 -18.29 -19.29
C ARG A 389 18.45 -19.54 -19.73
N SER A 390 17.82 -20.19 -18.77
CA SER A 390 17.00 -21.38 -18.90
C SER A 390 16.05 -21.40 -17.70
N ALA A 391 14.97 -22.19 -17.77
CA ALA A 391 14.03 -22.33 -16.66
C ALA A 391 14.70 -22.91 -15.40
N THR A 392 15.76 -23.71 -15.56
CA THR A 392 16.48 -24.34 -14.45
C THR A 392 17.53 -23.42 -13.81
N ASP A 393 18.01 -22.41 -14.53
CA ASP A 393 19.10 -21.56 -14.08
C ASP A 393 18.67 -20.55 -13.00
N ARG A 394 19.65 -20.09 -12.23
CA ARG A 394 19.43 -18.99 -11.29
C ARG A 394 19.22 -17.69 -12.08
N PRO A 395 18.14 -16.92 -11.80
CA PRO A 395 17.94 -15.66 -12.48
C PRO A 395 19.01 -14.64 -12.14
N TYR A 396 19.32 -13.83 -13.13
CA TYR A 396 20.15 -12.64 -13.00
C TYR A 396 19.25 -11.41 -12.82
N PRO A 397 19.25 -10.76 -11.64
CA PRO A 397 18.49 -9.54 -11.43
C PRO A 397 19.15 -8.36 -12.15
N ILE A 398 18.38 -7.65 -12.95
CA ILE A 398 18.77 -6.41 -13.63
C ILE A 398 18.10 -5.26 -12.89
N ARG A 399 18.91 -4.39 -12.29
CA ARG A 399 18.44 -3.37 -11.34
C ARG A 399 18.62 -1.97 -11.89
N ASP A 400 17.68 -1.08 -11.59
CA ASP A 400 17.75 0.32 -12.04
C ASP A 400 18.99 1.06 -11.50
N GLY A 401 19.47 0.67 -10.32
CA GLY A 401 20.66 1.24 -9.69
C GLY A 401 22.01 0.71 -10.21
N GLU A 402 22.04 -0.13 -11.24
CA GLU A 402 23.28 -0.74 -11.76
C GLU A 402 23.54 -0.33 -13.22
N PRO A 403 24.80 -0.13 -13.64
CA PRO A 403 25.12 0.16 -15.04
C PRO A 403 24.67 -0.96 -16.00
N PRO A 404 24.01 -0.64 -17.12
CA PRO A 404 23.40 -1.64 -18.01
C PRO A 404 24.41 -2.50 -18.80
N ALA A 405 25.66 -2.04 -18.95
CA ALA A 405 26.69 -2.67 -19.78
C ALA A 405 26.94 -4.15 -19.45
N ARG A 406 26.96 -4.50 -18.16
CA ARG A 406 27.19 -5.89 -17.71
C ARG A 406 26.03 -6.80 -18.12
N SER A 407 24.80 -6.33 -17.95
CA SER A 407 23.58 -7.05 -18.30
C SER A 407 23.48 -7.25 -19.82
N ILE A 408 23.79 -6.22 -20.62
CA ILE A 408 23.83 -6.30 -22.08
C ILE A 408 24.82 -7.39 -22.53
N THR A 409 26.04 -7.35 -22.00
CA THR A 409 27.09 -8.31 -22.38
C THR A 409 26.66 -9.74 -22.07
N MET A 410 26.05 -9.96 -20.90
CA MET A 410 25.54 -11.26 -20.49
C MET A 410 24.40 -11.75 -21.41
N ILE A 411 23.42 -10.91 -21.74
CA ILE A 411 22.30 -11.28 -22.61
C ILE A 411 22.82 -11.65 -24.00
N ARG A 412 23.73 -10.85 -24.57
CA ARG A 412 24.37 -11.12 -25.86
C ARG A 412 25.15 -12.44 -25.89
N GLN A 413 25.79 -12.82 -24.77
CA GLN A 413 26.51 -14.08 -24.67
C GLN A 413 25.58 -15.30 -24.66
N VAL A 414 24.36 -15.16 -24.15
CA VAL A 414 23.39 -16.26 -24.05
C VAL A 414 22.63 -16.45 -25.37
N LYS A 415 22.48 -15.37 -26.15
CA LYS A 415 21.89 -15.41 -27.49
C LYS A 415 22.80 -15.98 -28.59
N ARG A 416 24.11 -16.02 -28.35
CA ARG A 416 25.12 -16.56 -29.28
C ARG A 416 25.37 -18.01 -28.98
#